data_AF-A0A939HSJ1-F1
#
_entry.id   AF-A0A939HSJ1-F1
#
_cell.length_a   1.000
_cell.length_b   1.000
_cell.length_c   1.000
_cell.angle_alpha   90.00
_cell.angle_beta   90.00
_cell.angle_gamma   90.00
#
_symmetry.space_group_name_H-M   'P 1'
#
loop_
_entity.id
_entity.type
_entity.pdbx_description
1 polymer ?
#
loop_
_entity_poly.entity_id
_entity_poly.type
_entity_poly.pdbx_seq_one_letter_code
_entity_poly.pdbx_strand_id
1 'polypeptide(L)' 'MTWKGIKPIVNLVTTTYETGVKVLADALKPYKVFWQRSENLPKWDITIVPY' A
#
# COMPACT_ATOMS: atom_id res chain seq x y z
N MET A 1 25.42 -2.25 5.64
CA MET A 1 24.18 -3.05 5.56
C MET A 1 23.75 -3.05 4.09
N THR A 2 23.92 -4.19 3.42
CA THR A 2 23.61 -4.36 1.99
C THR A 2 22.40 -5.28 1.88
N TRP A 3 21.37 -4.85 1.15
CA TRP A 3 20.20 -5.67 0.88
C TRP A 3 20.34 -6.26 -0.53
N LYS A 4 20.35 -7.60 -0.65
CA LYS A 4 20.66 -8.36 -1.88
C LYS A 4 21.98 -7.93 -2.54
N GLY A 5 22.98 -7.58 -1.74
CA GLY A 5 24.27 -7.09 -2.25
C GLY A 5 24.24 -5.63 -2.75
N ILE A 6 23.08 -4.98 -2.76
CA ILE A 6 22.89 -3.59 -3.18
C ILE A 6 22.89 -2.70 -1.94
N LYS A 7 23.56 -1.55 -2.01
CA LYS A 7 23.44 -0.51 -0.99
C LYS A 7 22.04 0.12 -1.15
N PRO A 8 21.13 -0.03 -0.19
CA PRO A 8 19.80 0.54 -0.32
C PRO A 8 19.89 2.07 -0.30
N ILE A 9 19.11 2.71 -1.18
CA ILE A 9 18.91 4.16 -1.13
C ILE A 9 17.88 4.40 -0.03
N VAL A 10 18.30 5.06 1.05
CA VAL A 10 17.43 5.38 2.19
C VAL A 10 17.14 6.87 2.15
N ASN A 11 15.88 7.23 1.96
CA ASN A 11 15.41 8.60 2.05
C ASN A 11 14.80 8.82 3.44
N LEU A 12 15.29 9.82 4.16
CA LEU A 12 14.68 10.26 5.41
C LEU A 12 13.47 11.14 5.09
N VAL A 13 12.28 10.68 5.47
CA VAL A 13 11.05 11.48 5.40
C VAL A 13 10.79 12.08 6.77
N THR A 14 10.94 13.40 6.89
CA THR A 14 10.67 14.15 8.13
C THR A 14 9.23 14.66 8.23
N THR A 15 8.45 14.48 7.16
CA THR A 15 7.05 14.90 7.10
C THR A 15 6.22 14.14 8.12
N THR A 16 5.46 14.87 8.93
CA THR A 16 4.46 14.29 9.83
C THR A 16 3.26 13.85 9.01
N TYR A 17 2.94 12.56 9.05
CA TYR A 17 1.70 12.07 8.46
C TYR A 17 0.52 12.55 9.29
N GLU A 18 -0.43 13.24 8.66
CA GLU A 18 -1.66 13.66 9.32
C GLU A 18 -2.47 12.42 9.72
N THR A 19 -2.81 12.34 11.00
CA THR A 19 -3.61 11.25 11.55
C THR A 19 -5.10 11.62 11.51
N GLY A 20 -5.97 10.62 11.37
CA GLY A 20 -7.43 10.84 11.33
C GLY A 20 -8.00 11.09 9.93
N VAL A 21 -7.16 11.20 8.89
CA VAL A 21 -7.62 11.27 7.50
C VAL A 21 -8.19 9.90 7.08
N LYS A 22 -9.50 9.84 6.89
CA LYS A 22 -10.18 8.67 6.32
C LYS A 22 -10.58 8.97 4.90
N VAL A 23 -10.13 8.13 3.97
CA VAL A 23 -10.60 8.20 2.59
C VAL A 23 -12.07 7.78 2.57
N LEU A 24 -12.93 8.61 1.96
CA LEU A 24 -14.33 8.29 1.76
C LEU A 24 -14.47 7.00 0.95
N ALA A 25 -15.45 6.16 1.30
CA ALA A 25 -15.68 4.91 0.59
C ALA A 25 -15.91 5.11 -0.92
N ASP A 26 -16.53 6.23 -1.30
CA ASP A 26 -16.76 6.61 -2.69
C ASP A 26 -15.48 6.94 -3.45
N ALA A 27 -14.53 7.62 -2.80
CA ALA A 27 -13.23 7.90 -3.39
C ALA A 27 -12.41 6.63 -3.62
N LEU A 28 -12.68 5.55 -2.87
CA LEU A 28 -12.02 4.25 -3.02
C LEU A 28 -12.66 3.35 -4.10
N LYS A 29 -13.91 3.61 -4.50
CA LYS A 29 -14.61 2.80 -5.52
C LYS A 29 -13.80 2.55 -6.80
N PRO A 30 -13.20 3.56 -7.46
CA PRO A 30 -12.45 3.33 -8.69
C PRO A 30 -11.21 2.46 -8.49
N TYR A 31 -10.65 2.40 -7.28
CA TYR A 31 -9.44 1.63 -7.00
C TYR A 31 -9.71 0.16 -6.66
N LYS A 32 -10.93 -0.18 -6.24
CA LYS A 32 -11.30 -1.55 -5.87
C LYS A 32 -11.11 -2.55 -7.01
N VAL A 33 -11.18 -2.10 -8.27
CA VAL A 33 -10.96 -2.96 -9.44
C VAL A 33 -9.54 -3.51 -9.53
N PHE A 34 -8.56 -2.82 -8.93
CA PHE A 34 -7.16 -3.25 -8.90
C PHE A 34 -6.86 -4.16 -7.70
N TRP A 35 -7.80 -4.33 -6.77
CA TRP A 35 -7.60 -5.04 -5.51
C TRP A 35 -8.05 -6.48 -5.63
N GLN A 36 -7.10 -7.39 -5.83
CA GLN A 36 -7.36 -8.83 -5.83
C GLN A 36 -7.24 -9.36 -4.40
N ARG A 37 -8.35 -9.84 -3.86
CA ARG A 37 -8.42 -10.39 -2.50
C ARG A 37 -7.93 -11.84 -2.52
N SER A 38 -7.10 -12.20 -1.56
CA SER A 38 -6.65 -13.58 -1.38
C SER A 38 -7.81 -14.50 -1.02
N GLU A 39 -7.86 -15.70 -1.60
CA GLU A 39 -8.89 -16.69 -1.27
C GLU A 39 -8.74 -17.21 0.17
N ASN A 40 -7.49 -17.34 0.63
CA ASN A 40 -7.18 -17.88 1.95
C ASN A 40 -7.34 -16.83 3.06
N LEU A 41 -7.07 -15.55 2.75
CA LEU A 41 -7.13 -14.45 3.72
C LEU A 41 -7.84 -13.21 3.14
N PRO A 42 -9.12 -13.32 2.74
CA PRO A 42 -9.80 -12.25 2.01
C PRO A 42 -9.91 -10.96 2.82
N LYS A 43 -9.90 -11.01 4.16
CA LYS A 43 -9.96 -9.80 4.99
C LYS A 43 -8.64 -9.03 5.04
N TRP A 44 -7.52 -9.75 5.06
CA TRP A 44 -6.21 -9.21 5.47
C TRP A 44 -5.20 -9.13 4.33
N ASP A 45 -5.42 -9.90 3.26
CA ASP A 45 -4.50 -10.02 2.15
C ASP A 45 -5.15 -9.53 0.86
N ILE A 46 -4.49 -8.55 0.26
CA ILE A 46 -4.89 -7.87 -0.97
C ILE A 46 -3.64 -7.70 -1.82
N THR A 47 -3.69 -8.24 -3.03
CA THR A 47 -2.71 -7.95 -4.07
C THR A 47 -3.24 -6.81 -4.92
N ILE A 48 -2.46 -5.72 -5.02
CA ILE A 48 -2.79 -4.61 -5.91
C ILE A 48 -2.14 -4.90 -7.25
N VAL A 49 -2.95 -5.13 -8.28
CA VAL A 49 -2.49 -5.33 -9.66
C VAL A 49 -2.89 -4.08 -10.46
N PRO A 50 -1.98 -3.09 -10.57
CA PRO A 50 -2.12 -2.06 -11.59
C PRO A 50 -1.89 -2.75 -12.94
N TYR A 51 -2.82 -2.57 -13.88
CA TYR A 51 -2.65 -3.07 -15.26
C TYR A 51 -1.35 -2.53 -15.87
#